data_AF-A0A4Y2KQQ3-F1
#
_entry.id   AF-A0A4Y2KQQ3-F1
#
_cell.length_a   1.000
_cell.length_b   1.000
_cell.length_c   1.000
_cell.angle_alpha   90.00
_cell.angle_beta   90.00
_cell.angle_gamma   90.00
#
_symmetry.space_group_name_H-M   'P 1'
#
loop_
_entity.id
_entity.type
_entity.pdbx_description
1 polymer ?
#
loop_
_entity_poly.entity_id
_entity_poly.type
_entity_poly.pdbx_seq_one_letter_code
_entity_poly.pdbx_strand_id
1 'polypeptide(L)'
;MQWAVCLLHFFELPFRAFFMHIDGTTSSPYPYTSLIGSKLPDCENLPVVSFKPIKCDLPYHNADDLRKLNNDLRYLFQISKAIKSGECPKDLASMNPGTLNKARWLTSANRILRLYIATKNPNKKFLEIVTYILTVYVVMQYSIRNQFSFADGSRHVFQTIYRYRYLPRKYQAVAHTFIQTNAYFALPKNVLLAMMTDFRLT
;
A
#
# COMPACT_ATOMS: atom_id res chain seq x y z
N MET A 1 -21.35 0.41 -7.33
CA MET A 1 -20.43 0.23 -6.19
C MET A 1 -19.48 -0.96 -6.31
N GLN A 2 -19.82 -2.05 -7.00
CA GLN A 2 -18.97 -3.26 -7.07
C GLN A 2 -17.57 -3.02 -7.71
N TRP A 3 -17.48 -2.17 -8.73
CA TRP A 3 -16.24 -1.93 -9.48
C TRP A 3 -15.11 -1.27 -8.69
N ALA A 4 -15.43 -0.27 -7.86
CA ALA A 4 -14.46 0.40 -6.99
C ALA A 4 -13.88 -0.57 -5.96
N VAL A 5 -14.73 -1.47 -5.43
CA VAL A 5 -14.30 -2.54 -4.53
C VAL A 5 -13.37 -3.53 -5.25
N CYS A 6 -13.67 -3.89 -6.50
CA CYS A 6 -12.78 -4.74 -7.31
C CYS A 6 -11.41 -4.09 -7.57
N LEU A 7 -11.35 -2.77 -7.81
CA LEU A 7 -10.08 -2.05 -8.00
C LEU A 7 -9.25 -1.95 -6.71
N LEU A 8 -9.90 -1.71 -5.58
CA LEU A 8 -9.21 -1.70 -4.28
C LEU A 8 -8.61 -3.08 -3.96
N HIS A 9 -9.41 -4.14 -4.11
CA HIS A 9 -8.93 -5.50 -3.90
C HIS A 9 -7.77 -5.88 -4.82
N PHE A 10 -7.74 -5.34 -6.05
CA PHE A 10 -6.72 -5.67 -7.03
C PHE A 10 -5.29 -5.38 -6.54
N PHE A 11 -5.05 -4.31 -5.76
CA PHE A 11 -3.72 -4.02 -5.21
C PHE A 11 -3.57 -4.41 -3.73
N GLU A 12 -4.66 -4.50 -2.97
CA GLU A 12 -4.62 -4.97 -1.57
C GLU A 12 -4.25 -6.46 -1.47
N LEU A 13 -4.75 -7.31 -2.38
CA LEU A 13 -4.47 -8.75 -2.35
C LEU A 13 -2.99 -9.09 -2.64
N PRO A 14 -2.33 -8.50 -3.66
CA PRO A 14 -0.89 -8.65 -3.81
C PRO A 14 -0.09 -8.18 -2.61
N PHE A 15 -0.49 -7.06 -1.98
CA PHE A 15 0.18 -6.57 -0.77
C PHE A 15 0.05 -7.58 0.38
N ARG A 16 -1.16 -8.11 0.61
CA ARG A 16 -1.40 -9.19 1.58
C ARG A 16 -0.47 -10.37 1.33
N ALA A 17 -0.44 -10.88 0.11
CA ALA A 17 0.33 -12.07 -0.22
C ALA A 17 1.84 -11.82 -0.07
N PHE A 18 2.30 -10.65 -0.49
CA PHE A 18 3.67 -10.22 -0.33
C PHE A 18 4.07 -10.13 1.16
N PHE A 19 3.23 -9.52 1.99
CA PHE A 19 3.46 -9.45 3.44
C PHE A 19 3.55 -10.85 4.06
N MET A 20 2.58 -11.72 3.77
CA MET A 20 2.54 -13.09 4.31
C MET A 20 3.75 -13.93 3.85
N HIS A 21 4.21 -13.74 2.60
CA HIS A 21 5.39 -14.42 2.07
C HIS A 21 6.69 -14.00 2.78
N ILE A 22 6.83 -12.73 3.16
CA ILE A 22 8.06 -12.21 3.78
C ILE A 22 8.10 -12.46 5.30
N ASP A 23 7.02 -12.13 6.00
CA ASP A 23 6.95 -12.23 7.46
C ASP A 23 6.86 -13.69 7.94
N GLY A 24 6.44 -14.58 7.04
CA GLY A 24 6.36 -16.01 7.24
C GLY A 24 4.91 -16.47 7.37
N THR A 25 4.54 -17.47 6.59
CA THR A 25 3.38 -18.31 6.86
C THR A 25 3.68 -19.11 8.12
N THR A 26 3.28 -18.61 9.28
CA THR A 26 2.99 -19.53 10.37
C THR A 26 1.91 -20.48 9.85
N SER A 27 1.94 -21.75 10.22
CA SER A 27 0.93 -22.78 9.91
C SER A 27 -0.46 -22.46 10.50
N SER A 28 -0.66 -21.21 10.87
CA SER A 28 -1.79 -20.62 11.55
C SER A 28 -2.51 -19.73 10.53
N PRO A 29 -3.84 -19.81 10.42
CA PRO A 29 -4.63 -18.94 9.54
C PRO A 29 -4.59 -17.44 9.93
N TYR A 30 -3.76 -17.06 10.92
CA TYR A 30 -3.69 -15.73 11.50
C TYR A 30 -2.41 -14.97 11.09
N PRO A 31 -2.52 -13.90 10.29
CA PRO A 31 -1.37 -13.13 9.77
C PRO A 31 -0.57 -12.35 10.85
N TYR A 32 -0.98 -12.41 12.12
CA TYR A 32 -0.38 -11.63 13.22
C TYR A 32 0.37 -12.50 14.24
N THR A 33 0.73 -13.73 13.88
CA THR A 33 1.48 -14.65 14.77
C THR A 33 2.98 -14.69 14.48
N SER A 34 3.41 -13.99 13.43
CA SER A 34 4.78 -13.83 12.97
C SER A 34 5.51 -12.67 13.68
N LEU A 35 6.83 -12.54 13.47
CA LEU A 35 7.67 -11.59 14.21
C LEU A 35 7.29 -10.13 13.98
N ILE A 36 6.90 -9.75 12.75
CA ILE A 36 6.43 -8.39 12.46
C ILE A 36 4.94 -8.31 12.78
N GLY A 37 4.15 -9.28 12.33
CA GLY A 37 2.70 -9.33 12.52
C GLY A 37 2.25 -9.22 13.97
N SER A 38 2.95 -9.87 14.90
CA SER A 38 2.65 -9.85 16.35
C SER A 38 2.85 -8.49 17.00
N LYS A 39 3.65 -7.59 16.40
CA LYS A 39 3.89 -6.24 16.93
C LYS A 39 2.93 -5.19 16.39
N LEU A 40 2.13 -5.52 15.37
CA LEU A 40 1.21 -4.59 14.75
C LEU A 40 0.05 -4.13 15.65
N PRO A 41 -0.52 -4.97 16.54
CA PRO A 41 -1.62 -4.54 17.41
C PRO A 41 -1.27 -3.41 18.38
N ASP A 42 -0.02 -3.35 18.85
CA ASP A 42 0.42 -2.40 19.89
C ASP A 42 1.40 -1.34 19.37
N CYS A 43 1.58 -1.24 18.04
CA CYS A 43 2.61 -0.39 17.44
C CYS A 43 2.45 1.11 17.75
N GLU A 44 1.22 1.56 18.01
CA GLU A 44 0.88 2.94 18.39
C GLU A 44 1.44 3.34 19.75
N ASN A 45 1.63 2.38 20.66
CA ASN A 45 2.16 2.61 21.99
C ASN A 45 3.69 2.71 22.01
N LEU A 46 4.34 2.29 20.93
CA LEU A 46 5.80 2.34 20.82
C LEU A 46 6.27 3.77 20.53
N PRO A 47 7.30 4.27 21.24
CA PRO A 47 7.82 5.60 20.97
C PRO A 47 8.43 5.67 19.57
N VAL A 48 8.31 6.84 18.94
CA VAL A 48 9.05 7.12 17.70
C VAL A 48 10.52 7.25 18.05
N VAL A 49 11.38 6.57 17.29
CA VAL A 49 12.83 6.57 17.47
C VAL A 49 13.50 7.19 16.24
N SER A 50 14.81 7.38 16.26
CA SER A 50 15.54 7.73 15.04
C SER A 50 15.44 6.57 14.04
N PHE A 51 14.93 6.86 12.85
CA PHE A 51 14.81 5.93 11.72
C PHE A 51 15.49 6.52 10.48
N LYS A 52 15.81 5.68 9.51
CA LYS A 52 16.43 6.11 8.25
C LYS A 52 15.37 6.52 7.23
N PRO A 53 15.54 7.60 6.47
CA PRO A 53 14.62 7.92 5.40
C PRO A 53 14.68 6.86 4.29
N ILE A 54 13.53 6.57 3.67
CA ILE A 54 13.43 5.67 2.51
C ILE A 54 13.09 6.50 1.26
N LYS A 55 13.98 6.45 0.27
CA LYS A 55 13.76 7.11 -1.02
C LYS A 55 12.57 6.45 -1.73
N CYS A 56 11.58 7.26 -2.08
CA CYS A 56 10.39 6.82 -2.79
C CYS A 56 9.71 7.98 -3.54
N ASP A 57 9.09 7.64 -4.67
CA ASP A 57 8.34 8.56 -5.51
C ASP A 57 6.87 8.61 -5.07
N LEU A 58 6.66 9.18 -3.88
CA LEU A 58 5.32 9.40 -3.35
C LEU A 58 4.54 10.42 -4.21
N PRO A 59 3.23 10.21 -4.40
CA PRO A 59 2.38 11.19 -5.06
C PRO A 59 2.35 12.50 -4.26
N TYR A 60 2.30 13.63 -4.98
CA TYR A 60 2.15 14.93 -4.36
C TYR A 60 0.70 15.13 -3.91
N HIS A 61 0.53 15.67 -2.69
CA HIS A 61 -0.75 16.11 -2.18
C HIS A 61 -0.63 17.54 -1.68
N ASN A 62 -1.52 18.42 -2.14
CA ASN A 62 -1.72 19.72 -1.48
C ASN A 62 -2.48 19.51 -0.14
N ALA A 63 -2.43 20.50 0.73
CA ALA A 63 -3.02 20.43 2.07
C ALA A 63 -4.55 20.23 2.03
N ASP A 64 -5.24 20.80 1.04
CA ASP A 64 -6.70 20.74 0.93
C ASP A 64 -7.20 19.37 0.50
N ASP A 65 -6.46 18.67 -0.38
CA ASP A 65 -6.78 17.31 -0.79
C ASP A 65 -6.61 16.31 0.35
N LEU A 66 -5.63 16.54 1.24
CA LEU A 66 -5.43 15.74 2.45
C LEU A 66 -6.57 15.92 3.46
N ARG A 67 -7.18 17.11 3.54
CA ARG A 67 -8.32 17.38 4.44
C ARG A 67 -9.59 16.64 4.01
N LYS A 68 -9.75 16.37 2.72
CA LYS A 68 -10.88 15.59 2.16
C LYS A 68 -10.72 14.08 2.33
N LEU A 69 -9.59 13.61 2.87
CA LEU A 69 -9.35 12.19 3.10
C LEU A 69 -10.02 11.69 4.37
N ASN A 70 -10.43 10.43 4.35
CA ASN A 70 -10.71 9.72 5.60
C ASN A 70 -9.44 9.63 6.46
N ASN A 71 -9.62 9.37 7.76
CA ASN A 71 -8.50 9.37 8.71
C ASN A 71 -7.41 8.35 8.34
N ASP A 72 -7.78 7.14 7.91
CA ASP A 72 -6.82 6.08 7.58
C ASP A 72 -5.95 6.43 6.36
N LEU A 73 -6.54 7.00 5.31
CA LEU A 73 -5.82 7.45 4.11
C LEU A 73 -4.97 8.68 4.42
N ARG A 74 -5.49 9.63 5.20
CA ARG A 74 -4.72 10.80 5.63
C ARG A 74 -3.49 10.37 6.42
N TYR A 75 -3.66 9.41 7.32
CA TYR A 75 -2.55 8.82 8.06
C TYR A 75 -1.53 8.18 7.13
N LEU A 76 -1.98 7.32 6.19
CA LEU A 76 -1.11 6.64 5.23
C LEU A 76 -0.18 7.62 4.50
N PHE A 77 -0.73 8.70 3.95
CA PHE A 77 0.07 9.67 3.19
C PHE A 77 1.00 10.49 4.09
N GLN A 78 0.53 10.92 5.27
CA GLN A 78 1.36 11.69 6.20
C GLN A 78 2.53 10.87 6.73
N ILE A 79 2.29 9.61 7.13
CA ILE A 79 3.37 8.75 7.62
C ILE A 79 4.33 8.32 6.50
N SER A 80 3.84 8.14 5.29
CA SER A 80 4.70 7.92 4.12
C SER A 80 5.62 9.11 3.88
N LYS A 81 5.09 10.34 3.96
CA LYS A 81 5.88 11.57 3.84
C LYS A 81 6.92 11.69 4.95
N ALA A 82 6.56 11.37 6.19
CA ALA A 82 7.49 11.35 7.33
C ALA A 82 8.63 10.34 7.13
N ILE A 83 8.31 9.14 6.61
CA ILE A 83 9.34 8.13 6.30
C ILE A 83 10.23 8.58 5.14
N LYS A 84 9.68 9.25 4.14
CA LYS A 84 10.48 9.81 3.04
C LYS A 84 11.44 10.91 3.51
N SER A 85 11.00 11.79 4.41
CA SER A 85 11.84 12.88 4.95
C SER A 85 12.81 12.43 6.04
N GLY A 86 12.50 11.35 6.77
CA GLY A 86 13.26 10.93 7.95
C GLY A 86 12.78 11.61 9.23
N GLU A 87 11.70 12.38 9.18
CA GLU A 87 11.20 13.19 10.29
C GLU A 87 9.71 12.95 10.51
N CYS A 88 9.33 12.57 11.73
CA CYS A 88 7.94 12.35 12.11
C CYS A 88 7.46 13.45 13.06
N PRO A 89 6.46 14.27 12.67
CA PRO A 89 5.82 15.23 13.54
C PRO A 89 5.18 14.59 14.79
N LYS A 90 5.19 15.29 15.93
CA LYS A 90 4.68 14.76 17.21
C LYS A 90 3.17 14.46 17.17
N ASP A 91 2.40 15.30 16.48
CA ASP A 91 0.97 15.11 16.26
C ASP A 91 0.68 13.84 15.43
N LEU A 92 1.49 13.59 14.39
CA LEU A 92 1.41 12.37 13.60
C LEU A 92 1.81 11.12 14.39
N ALA A 93 2.86 11.22 15.22
CA ALA A 93 3.34 10.13 16.06
C ALA A 93 2.28 9.62 17.05
N SER A 94 1.45 10.52 17.57
CA SER A 94 0.36 10.25 18.51
C SER A 94 -0.96 9.89 17.85
N MET A 95 -1.05 9.98 16.52
CA MET A 95 -2.29 9.67 15.79
C MET A 95 -2.51 8.15 15.73
N ASN A 96 -3.76 7.71 15.91
CA ASN A 96 -4.12 6.30 15.80
C ASN A 96 -3.99 5.85 14.33
N PRO A 97 -3.19 4.80 14.03
CA PRO A 97 -3.01 4.28 12.66
C PRO A 97 -4.25 3.53 12.10
N GLY A 98 -5.33 3.44 12.88
CA GLY A 98 -6.55 2.70 12.57
C GLY A 98 -6.53 1.29 13.14
N THR A 99 -7.69 0.66 13.36
CA THR A 99 -7.78 -0.70 13.92
C THR A 99 -7.45 -1.76 12.87
N LEU A 100 -6.71 -2.80 13.24
CA LEU A 100 -6.44 -3.93 12.33
C LEU A 100 -7.74 -4.59 11.88
N ASN A 101 -7.87 -4.80 10.57
CA ASN A 101 -9.02 -5.48 9.98
C ASN A 101 -8.51 -6.55 9.01
N LYS A 102 -9.06 -7.77 9.09
CA LYS A 102 -8.63 -8.90 8.24
C LYS A 102 -8.94 -8.68 6.75
N ALA A 103 -9.96 -7.88 6.44
CA ALA A 103 -10.41 -7.59 5.10
C ALA A 103 -9.84 -6.29 4.52
N ARG A 104 -9.43 -5.32 5.37
CA ARG A 104 -8.91 -4.03 4.91
C ARG A 104 -7.42 -3.94 5.22
N TRP A 105 -6.60 -3.95 4.17
CA TRP A 105 -5.14 -3.93 4.32
C TRP A 105 -4.56 -2.53 4.47
N LEU A 106 -5.38 -1.49 4.31
CA LEU A 106 -5.01 -0.10 4.57
C LEU A 106 -4.52 0.14 6.02
N THR A 107 -5.28 -0.31 7.02
CA THR A 107 -4.88 -0.11 8.43
C THR A 107 -3.68 -0.99 8.79
N SER A 108 -3.53 -2.15 8.17
CA SER A 108 -2.31 -2.96 8.26
C SER A 108 -1.09 -2.21 7.71
N ALA A 109 -1.21 -1.59 6.53
CA ALA A 109 -0.15 -0.77 5.95
C ALA A 109 0.23 0.40 6.88
N ASN A 110 -0.76 1.12 7.40
CA ASN A 110 -0.55 2.21 8.36
C ASN A 110 0.25 1.74 9.59
N ARG A 111 -0.15 0.62 10.19
CA ARG A 111 0.51 0.05 11.36
C ARG A 111 1.91 -0.46 11.06
N ILE A 112 2.14 -1.03 9.88
CA ILE A 112 3.49 -1.43 9.43
C ILE A 112 4.42 -0.22 9.31
N LEU A 113 3.93 0.88 8.72
CA LEU A 113 4.69 2.14 8.63
C LEU A 113 4.90 2.78 10.01
N ARG A 114 3.91 2.71 10.91
CA ARG A 114 4.03 3.17 12.30
C ARG A 114 5.04 2.37 13.11
N LEU A 115 5.09 1.05 12.90
CA LEU A 115 6.08 0.18 13.49
C LEU A 115 7.49 0.49 12.98
N TYR A 116 7.63 0.85 11.70
CA TYR A 116 8.93 1.20 11.11
C TYR A 116 9.58 2.39 11.80
N ILE A 117 8.84 3.48 12.01
CA ILE A 117 9.35 4.68 12.69
C ILE A 117 9.60 4.46 14.19
N ALA A 118 9.12 3.35 14.76
CA ALA A 118 9.40 2.90 16.12
C ALA A 118 10.51 1.84 16.19
N THR A 119 11.15 1.50 15.07
CA THR A 119 12.17 0.43 14.99
C THR A 119 13.54 1.01 14.64
N LYS A 120 14.47 1.03 15.60
CA LYS A 120 15.82 1.60 15.42
C LYS A 120 16.65 0.84 14.38
N ASN A 121 16.58 -0.49 14.39
CA ASN A 121 17.37 -1.37 13.52
C ASN A 121 16.45 -2.37 12.79
N PRO A 122 15.72 -1.93 11.76
CA PRO A 122 14.82 -2.81 11.02
C PRO A 122 15.64 -3.83 10.22
N ASN A 123 15.24 -5.10 10.27
CA ASN A 123 15.89 -6.14 9.48
C ASN A 123 15.57 -6.01 7.98
N LYS A 124 16.33 -6.70 7.12
CA LYS A 124 16.18 -6.62 5.65
C LYS A 124 14.76 -6.96 5.18
N LYS A 125 14.13 -7.99 5.76
CA LYS A 125 12.76 -8.40 5.42
C LYS A 125 11.75 -7.28 5.71
N PHE A 126 11.88 -6.64 6.86
CA PHE A 126 11.00 -5.53 7.23
C PHE A 126 11.20 -4.32 6.33
N LEU A 127 12.45 -4.00 5.97
CA LEU A 127 12.75 -2.94 5.00
C LEU A 127 12.14 -3.23 3.61
N GLU A 128 12.17 -4.48 3.15
CA GLU A 128 11.53 -4.88 1.89
C GLU A 128 10.00 -4.65 1.94
N ILE A 129 9.37 -4.93 3.09
CA ILE A 129 7.93 -4.65 3.31
C ILE A 129 7.61 -3.17 3.24
N VAL A 130 8.33 -2.36 4.01
CA VAL A 130 8.10 -0.91 4.07
C VAL A 130 8.36 -0.26 2.71
N THR A 131 9.40 -0.70 2.00
CA THR A 131 9.73 -0.21 0.66
C THR A 131 8.62 -0.54 -0.34
N TYR A 132 8.07 -1.75 -0.31
CA TYR A 132 6.93 -2.12 -1.16
C TYR A 132 5.71 -1.22 -0.89
N ILE A 133 5.40 -0.96 0.39
CA ILE A 133 4.27 -0.10 0.75
C ILE A 133 4.45 1.29 0.15
N LEU A 134 5.61 1.90 0.32
CA LEU A 134 5.89 3.26 -0.15
C LEU A 134 5.94 3.38 -1.68
N THR A 135 6.47 2.36 -2.37
CA THR A 135 6.72 2.42 -3.83
C THR A 135 5.56 1.91 -4.68
N VAL A 136 4.76 0.99 -4.14
CA VAL A 136 3.62 0.38 -4.84
C VAL A 136 2.31 0.74 -4.17
N TYR A 137 2.12 0.32 -2.91
CA TYR A 137 0.80 0.37 -2.25
C TYR A 137 0.26 1.80 -2.14
N VAL A 138 1.06 2.73 -1.59
CA VAL A 138 0.66 4.13 -1.39
C VAL A 138 0.35 4.82 -2.72
N VAL A 139 1.14 4.52 -3.75
CA VAL A 139 0.94 5.13 -5.06
C VAL A 139 -0.33 4.60 -5.73
N MET A 140 -0.58 3.29 -5.67
CA MET A 140 -1.80 2.71 -6.21
C MET A 140 -3.04 3.17 -5.45
N GLN A 141 -2.96 3.26 -4.12
CA GLN A 141 -4.03 3.78 -3.26
C GLN A 141 -4.42 5.21 -3.67
N TYR A 142 -3.43 6.05 -4.00
CA TYR A 142 -3.66 7.40 -4.51
C TYR A 142 -4.26 7.42 -5.90
N SER A 143 -3.66 6.69 -6.85
CA SER A 143 -4.10 6.67 -8.24
C SER A 143 -5.56 6.21 -8.36
N ILE A 144 -5.94 5.14 -7.66
CA ILE A 144 -7.31 4.62 -7.68
C ILE A 144 -8.29 5.58 -7.00
N ARG A 145 -7.88 6.24 -5.92
CA ARG A 145 -8.74 7.25 -5.27
C ARG A 145 -9.10 8.38 -6.24
N ASN A 146 -8.12 8.91 -6.97
CA ASN A 146 -8.35 10.06 -7.85
C ASN A 146 -9.06 9.66 -9.15
N GLN A 147 -8.92 8.39 -9.57
CA GLN A 147 -9.45 7.87 -10.83
C GLN A 147 -10.17 6.54 -10.56
N PHE A 148 -11.30 6.58 -9.86
CA PHE A 148 -12.04 5.37 -9.48
C PHE A 148 -13.06 4.91 -10.55
N SER A 149 -13.07 5.57 -11.72
CA SER A 149 -13.98 5.18 -12.80
C SER A 149 -13.66 3.78 -13.28
N PHE A 150 -14.70 3.06 -13.70
CA PHE A 150 -14.54 1.76 -14.34
C PHE A 150 -13.61 1.83 -15.56
N ALA A 151 -13.67 2.93 -16.31
CA ALA A 151 -12.85 3.15 -17.49
C ALA A 151 -11.35 3.35 -17.16
N ASP A 152 -11.02 3.69 -15.91
CA ASP A 152 -9.62 3.82 -15.46
C ASP A 152 -9.00 2.48 -15.04
N GLY A 153 -9.81 1.44 -14.89
CA GLY A 153 -9.36 0.18 -14.30
C GLY A 153 -8.20 -0.47 -15.04
N SER A 154 -8.22 -0.49 -16.38
CA SER A 154 -7.12 -1.04 -17.18
C SER A 154 -5.82 -0.23 -17.02
N ARG A 155 -5.92 1.09 -16.83
CA ARG A 155 -4.77 1.95 -16.57
C ARG A 155 -4.15 1.63 -15.21
N HIS A 156 -4.97 1.39 -14.18
CA HIS A 156 -4.49 0.98 -12.86
C HIS A 156 -3.83 -0.40 -12.87
N VAL A 157 -4.38 -1.34 -13.64
CA VAL A 157 -3.73 -2.65 -13.86
C VAL A 157 -2.36 -2.48 -14.49
N PHE A 158 -2.27 -1.71 -15.57
CA PHE A 158 -1.00 -1.43 -16.24
C PHE A 158 0.01 -0.75 -15.30
N GLN A 159 -0.42 0.26 -14.55
CA GLN A 159 0.42 0.98 -13.59
C GLN A 159 0.94 0.04 -12.48
N THR A 160 0.10 -0.88 -12.01
CA THR A 160 0.48 -1.89 -11.01
C THR A 160 1.54 -2.83 -11.56
N ILE A 161 1.32 -3.38 -12.77
CA ILE A 161 2.29 -4.26 -13.46
C ILE A 161 3.63 -3.54 -13.67
N TYR A 162 3.57 -2.29 -14.12
CA TYR A 162 4.77 -1.47 -14.32
C TYR A 162 5.56 -1.30 -13.02
N ARG A 163 4.88 -0.99 -11.90
CA ARG A 163 5.51 -0.81 -10.59
C ARG A 163 6.11 -2.10 -10.05
N TYR A 164 5.51 -3.26 -10.32
CA TYR A 164 6.08 -4.54 -9.90
C TYR A 164 7.41 -4.87 -10.56
N ARG A 165 7.74 -4.26 -11.71
CA ARG A 165 9.06 -4.43 -12.33
C ARG A 165 10.21 -3.97 -11.45
N TYR A 166 9.96 -3.07 -10.50
CA TYR A 166 10.95 -2.64 -9.49
C TYR A 166 11.30 -3.74 -8.48
N LEU A 167 10.37 -4.67 -8.22
CA LEU A 167 10.55 -5.69 -7.19
C LEU A 167 11.51 -6.78 -7.66
N PRO A 168 12.28 -7.41 -6.75
CA PRO A 168 13.01 -8.64 -7.04
C PRO A 168 12.13 -9.73 -7.66
N ARG A 169 12.68 -10.55 -8.57
CA ARG A 169 11.93 -11.60 -9.30
C ARG A 169 11.09 -12.52 -8.39
N LYS A 170 11.61 -12.89 -7.22
CA LYS A 170 10.88 -13.70 -6.22
C LYS A 170 9.53 -13.09 -5.81
N TYR A 171 9.43 -11.77 -5.77
CA TYR A 171 8.23 -11.04 -5.37
C TYR A 171 7.33 -10.72 -6.55
N GLN A 172 7.91 -10.54 -7.74
CA GLN A 172 7.13 -10.44 -8.98
C GLN A 172 6.29 -11.70 -9.21
N ALA A 173 6.85 -12.89 -8.95
CA ALA A 173 6.12 -14.15 -9.11
C ALA A 173 4.85 -14.20 -8.23
N VAL A 174 4.96 -13.79 -6.95
CA VAL A 174 3.80 -13.70 -6.05
C VAL A 174 2.76 -12.75 -6.64
N ALA A 175 3.18 -11.56 -7.05
CA ALA A 175 2.26 -10.54 -7.54
C ALA A 175 1.61 -10.90 -8.91
N HIS A 176 2.35 -11.56 -9.80
CA HIS A 176 1.84 -12.02 -11.10
C HIS A 176 0.71 -13.02 -10.96
N THR A 177 0.79 -13.96 -10.02
CA THR A 177 -0.30 -14.91 -9.75
C THR A 177 -1.61 -14.19 -9.38
N PHE A 178 -1.53 -13.09 -8.61
CA PHE A 178 -2.71 -12.30 -8.25
C PHE A 178 -3.25 -11.49 -9.43
N ILE A 179 -2.38 -10.93 -10.26
CA ILE A 179 -2.79 -10.22 -11.47
C ILE A 179 -3.52 -11.18 -12.42
N GLN A 180 -2.98 -12.39 -12.64
CA GLN A 180 -3.58 -13.40 -13.52
C GLN A 180 -4.95 -13.86 -13.03
N THR A 181 -5.12 -14.02 -11.71
CA THR A 181 -6.39 -14.47 -11.12
C THR A 181 -7.43 -13.36 -10.95
N ASN A 182 -7.01 -12.08 -10.99
CA ASN A 182 -7.88 -10.90 -10.85
C ASN A 182 -7.81 -9.97 -12.08
N ALA A 183 -7.62 -10.55 -13.27
CA ALA A 183 -7.39 -9.84 -14.53
C ALA A 183 -8.66 -9.22 -15.17
N TYR A 184 -9.74 -9.00 -14.41
CA TYR A 184 -11.00 -8.50 -14.96
C TYR A 184 -10.81 -7.20 -15.75
N PHE A 185 -10.04 -6.25 -15.20
CA PHE A 185 -9.74 -4.98 -15.88
C PHE A 185 -8.73 -5.10 -17.02
N ALA A 186 -8.14 -6.28 -17.24
CA ALA A 186 -7.29 -6.57 -18.39
C ALA A 186 -8.06 -7.19 -19.57
N LEU A 187 -9.37 -7.43 -19.44
CA LEU A 187 -10.18 -7.94 -20.54
C LEU A 187 -10.18 -6.96 -21.73
N PRO A 188 -10.15 -7.44 -23.00
CA PRO A 188 -10.07 -6.58 -24.18
C PRO A 188 -11.09 -5.44 -24.21
N LYS A 189 -12.35 -5.72 -23.84
CA LYS A 189 -13.41 -4.70 -23.76
C LYS A 189 -13.12 -3.57 -22.77
N ASN A 190 -12.45 -3.87 -21.67
CA ASN A 190 -12.13 -2.89 -20.63
C ASN A 190 -10.91 -2.06 -21.05
N VAL A 191 -9.94 -2.68 -21.74
CA VAL A 191 -8.81 -1.99 -22.35
C VAL A 191 -9.30 -1.02 -23.42
N LEU A 192 -10.19 -1.45 -24.32
CA LEU A 192 -10.80 -0.58 -25.33
C LEU A 192 -11.55 0.59 -24.68
N LEU A 193 -12.34 0.32 -23.64
CA LEU A 193 -13.02 1.40 -22.90
C LEU A 193 -12.04 2.40 -22.29
N ALA A 194 -10.94 1.94 -21.71
CA ALA A 194 -9.89 2.82 -21.20
C ALA A 194 -9.21 3.65 -22.30
N MET A 195 -9.15 3.15 -23.54
CA MET A 195 -8.64 3.91 -24.67
C MET A 195 -9.64 4.99 -25.12
N MET A 196 -10.93 4.65 -25.20
CA MET A 196 -11.98 5.59 -25.62
C MET A 196 -12.16 6.78 -24.66
N THR A 197 -11.82 6.61 -23.38
CA THR A 197 -11.90 7.66 -22.37
C THR A 197 -10.56 8.34 -22.10
N ASP A 198 -9.56 8.14 -22.98
CA ASP A 198 -8.26 8.79 -22.84
C ASP A 198 -8.24 10.13 -23.55
N PHE A 199 -8.54 11.19 -22.79
CA PHE A 199 -8.52 12.57 -23.29
C PHE A 199 -7.12 13.06 -23.70
N ARG A 200 -6.06 12.26 -23.50
CA ARG A 200 -4.72 12.57 -24.05
C ARG A 200 -4.56 12.12 -25.49
N LEU A 201 -5.46 11.25 -25.97
CA LEU A 201 -5.48 10.72 -27.35
C LEU A 201 -6.42 11.52 -28.26
N THR A 202 -7.14 12.50 -27.71
CA THR A 202 -8.06 13.41 -28.39
C THR A 202 -7.55 14.83 -28.29
#